data_AF-R5CWX4-F1
#
_entry.id   AF-R5CWX4-F1
#
_cell.length_a   1.000
_cell.length_b   1.000
_cell.length_c   1.000
_cell.angle_alpha   90.00
_cell.angle_beta   90.00
_cell.angle_gamma   90.00
#
_symmetry.space_group_name_H-M   'P 1'
#
loop_
_entity.id
_entity.type
_entity.pdbx_description
1 polymer ?
#
loop_
_entity_poly.entity_id
_entity_poly.type
_entity_poly.pdbx_seq_one_letter_code
_entity_poly.pdbx_strand_id
1 'polypeptide(L)'
;MKAKQIILFIIITIALTACGKSAFEQFNEALAVGELSKAQEYLVEVSDRTELKQGALQLIRSYLSVGEVDKAIEVYENVTPWHKSRYDMKWNNGSYEQTVCKLLRKRLLKDGDYERAWEYYPLEYKDENYFENAQSRYAYLSDVVADMCSKGKQEECRRFIENQLSWFVTYVDSSQGEYVENVKTYFSSNVVRDKLNAQIDSSY
;
A
#
# COMPACT_ATOMS: atom_id res chain seq x y z
N MET A 1 -30.41 -58.13 -55.78
CA MET A 1 -31.04 -57.40 -54.65
C MET A 1 -29.96 -57.01 -53.66
N LYS A 2 -29.70 -55.71 -53.49
CA LYS A 2 -28.59 -55.18 -52.67
C LYS A 2 -29.03 -55.09 -51.19
N ALA A 3 -28.31 -55.75 -50.29
CA ALA A 3 -28.46 -55.56 -48.86
C ALA A 3 -27.86 -54.21 -48.45
N LYS A 4 -28.66 -53.33 -47.85
CA LYS A 4 -28.24 -52.04 -47.31
C LYS A 4 -27.61 -52.27 -45.94
N GLN A 5 -26.33 -51.95 -45.79
CA GLN A 5 -25.70 -51.80 -44.47
C GLN A 5 -26.14 -50.46 -43.88
N ILE A 6 -26.81 -50.51 -42.73
CA ILE A 6 -27.11 -49.34 -41.89
C ILE A 6 -25.94 -49.22 -40.91
N ILE A 7 -25.16 -48.16 -41.05
CA ILE A 7 -24.11 -47.80 -40.08
C ILE A 7 -24.79 -46.90 -39.04
N LEU A 8 -24.93 -47.43 -37.82
CA LEU A 8 -25.44 -46.70 -36.66
C LEU A 8 -24.29 -45.92 -36.02
N PHE A 9 -24.24 -44.61 -36.24
CA PHE A 9 -23.32 -43.72 -35.52
C PHE A 9 -23.86 -43.51 -34.10
N ILE A 10 -23.25 -44.18 -33.12
CA ILE A 10 -23.46 -43.86 -31.71
C ILE A 10 -22.64 -42.59 -31.43
N ILE A 11 -23.32 -41.45 -31.38
CA ILE A 11 -22.75 -40.21 -30.84
C ILE A 11 -22.71 -40.40 -29.32
N ILE A 12 -21.54 -40.78 -28.81
CA ILE A 12 -21.27 -40.73 -27.37
C ILE A 12 -21.10 -39.25 -27.03
N THR A 13 -22.18 -38.62 -26.57
CA THR A 13 -22.11 -37.30 -25.94
C THR A 13 -21.45 -37.50 -24.58
N ILE A 14 -20.12 -37.38 -24.55
CA ILE A 14 -19.40 -37.23 -23.29
C ILE A 14 -19.84 -35.87 -22.74
N ALA A 15 -20.76 -35.89 -21.79
CA ALA A 15 -21.00 -34.77 -20.90
C ALA A 15 -19.74 -34.60 -20.04
N LEU A 16 -18.71 -33.96 -20.60
CA LEU A 16 -17.68 -33.33 -19.81
C LEU A 16 -18.39 -32.22 -19.04
N THR A 17 -18.68 -32.46 -17.78
CA THR A 17 -18.84 -31.38 -16.81
C THR A 17 -17.53 -30.62 -16.84
N ALA A 18 -17.46 -29.58 -17.67
CA ALA A 18 -16.44 -28.55 -17.57
C ALA A 18 -16.66 -27.88 -16.21
N CYS A 19 -16.06 -28.44 -15.16
CA CYS A 19 -15.68 -27.66 -13.99
C CYS A 19 -14.69 -26.63 -14.53
N GLY A 20 -15.21 -25.47 -14.96
CA GLY A 20 -14.37 -24.33 -15.31
C GLY A 20 -13.52 -23.99 -14.10
N LYS A 21 -12.23 -23.75 -14.31
CA LYS A 21 -11.34 -23.31 -13.24
C LYS A 21 -11.91 -22.07 -12.57
N SER A 22 -11.81 -21.98 -11.25
CA SER A 22 -12.23 -20.77 -10.55
C SER A 22 -11.39 -19.57 -11.01
N ALA A 23 -11.91 -18.36 -10.86
CA ALA A 23 -11.15 -17.15 -11.15
C ALA A 23 -9.84 -17.11 -10.35
N PHE A 24 -9.85 -17.58 -9.10
CA PHE A 24 -8.66 -17.62 -8.26
C PHE A 24 -7.64 -18.67 -8.72
N GLU A 25 -8.08 -19.82 -9.24
CA GLU A 25 -7.18 -20.80 -9.87
C GLU A 25 -6.52 -20.21 -11.12
N GLN A 26 -7.29 -19.53 -11.98
CA GLN A 26 -6.77 -18.86 -13.17
C GLN A 26 -5.79 -17.71 -12.81
N PHE A 27 -6.10 -16.96 -11.76
CA PHE A 27 -5.19 -15.96 -11.18
C PHE A 27 -3.84 -16.58 -10.78
N ASN A 28 -3.85 -17.68 -10.02
CA ASN A 28 -2.63 -18.33 -9.56
C ASN A 28 -1.79 -18.88 -10.73
N GLU A 29 -2.44 -19.42 -11.77
CA GLU A 29 -1.75 -19.89 -12.98
C GLU A 29 -1.08 -18.75 -13.74
N ALA A 30 -1.78 -17.65 -13.98
CA ALA A 30 -1.22 -16.47 -14.65
C ALA A 30 -0.07 -15.85 -13.83
N LEU A 31 -0.23 -15.76 -12.51
CA LEU A 31 0.81 -15.25 -11.61
C LEU A 31 2.06 -16.13 -11.64
N ALA A 32 1.91 -17.46 -11.63
CA ALA A 32 3.03 -18.40 -11.62
C ALA A 32 3.94 -18.31 -12.86
N VAL A 33 3.39 -17.91 -14.01
CA VAL A 33 4.15 -17.69 -15.26
C VAL A 33 4.53 -16.23 -15.50
N GLY A 34 4.22 -15.33 -14.57
CA GLY A 34 4.57 -13.90 -14.65
C GLY A 34 3.66 -13.05 -15.54
N GLU A 35 2.50 -13.56 -15.96
CA GLU A 35 1.50 -12.81 -16.75
C GLU A 35 0.69 -11.87 -15.82
N LEU A 36 1.34 -10.85 -15.24
CA LEU A 36 0.77 -10.03 -14.16
C LEU A 36 -0.53 -9.30 -14.55
N SER A 37 -0.61 -8.74 -15.77
CA SER A 37 -1.84 -8.08 -16.24
C SER A 37 -3.02 -9.04 -16.36
N LYS A 38 -2.77 -10.26 -16.84
CA LYS A 38 -3.80 -11.29 -16.93
C LYS A 38 -4.19 -11.84 -15.55
N ALA A 39 -3.22 -11.95 -14.63
CA ALA A 39 -3.51 -12.25 -13.24
C ALA A 39 -4.45 -11.19 -12.65
N GLN A 40 -4.20 -9.89 -12.90
CA GLN A 40 -5.10 -8.82 -12.47
C GLN A 40 -6.52 -8.97 -13.03
N GLU A 41 -6.66 -9.28 -14.34
CA GLU A 41 -7.96 -9.54 -14.96
C GLU A 41 -8.72 -10.66 -14.23
N TYR A 42 -8.06 -11.79 -13.93
CA TYR A 42 -8.69 -12.87 -13.19
C TYR A 42 -8.99 -12.52 -11.73
N LEU A 43 -8.14 -11.72 -11.09
CA LEU A 43 -8.33 -11.32 -9.70
C LEU A 43 -9.61 -10.47 -9.53
N VAL A 44 -9.93 -9.61 -10.50
CA VAL A 44 -11.15 -8.79 -10.50
C VAL A 44 -12.42 -9.64 -10.48
N GLU A 45 -12.36 -10.85 -11.04
CA GLU A 45 -13.49 -11.79 -11.10
C GLU A 45 -13.62 -12.66 -9.82
N VAL A 46 -12.69 -12.54 -8.86
CA VAL A 46 -12.73 -13.30 -7.60
C VAL A 46 -13.77 -12.70 -6.65
N SER A 47 -14.80 -13.48 -6.32
CA SER A 47 -15.90 -13.05 -5.44
C SER A 47 -15.64 -13.31 -3.96
N ASP A 48 -14.80 -14.30 -3.61
CA ASP A 48 -14.45 -14.55 -2.21
C ASP A 48 -13.49 -13.48 -1.69
N ARG A 49 -13.88 -12.81 -0.60
CA ARG A 49 -13.13 -11.67 -0.06
C ARG A 49 -11.77 -12.08 0.52
N THR A 50 -11.64 -13.30 1.02
CA THR A 50 -10.39 -13.81 1.60
C THR A 50 -9.40 -14.11 0.49
N GLU A 51 -9.83 -14.84 -0.54
CA GLU A 51 -9.05 -15.12 -1.75
C GLU A 51 -8.66 -13.81 -2.45
N LEU A 52 -9.59 -12.86 -2.59
CA LEU A 52 -9.32 -11.57 -3.21
C LEU A 52 -8.22 -10.79 -2.47
N LYS A 53 -8.28 -10.72 -1.13
CA LYS A 53 -7.22 -10.07 -0.33
C LYS A 53 -5.87 -10.79 -0.44
N GLN A 54 -5.89 -12.13 -0.44
CA GLN A 54 -4.69 -12.93 -0.59
C GLN A 54 -4.05 -12.73 -1.98
N GLY A 55 -4.84 -12.82 -3.04
CA GLY A 55 -4.39 -12.63 -4.41
C GLY A 55 -3.91 -11.20 -4.66
N ALA A 56 -4.63 -10.19 -4.16
CA ALA A 56 -4.20 -8.80 -4.23
C ALA A 56 -2.83 -8.58 -3.58
N LEU A 57 -2.59 -9.12 -2.38
CA LEU A 57 -1.29 -9.01 -1.73
C LEU A 57 -0.15 -9.66 -2.55
N GLN A 58 -0.40 -10.82 -3.16
CA GLN A 58 0.57 -11.50 -4.01
C GLN A 58 0.86 -10.71 -5.30
N LEU A 59 -0.19 -10.19 -5.93
CA LEU A 59 -0.07 -9.39 -7.15
C LEU A 59 0.64 -8.06 -6.91
N ILE A 60 0.30 -7.36 -5.81
CA ILE A 60 0.99 -6.14 -5.36
C ILE A 60 2.49 -6.40 -5.20
N ARG A 61 2.88 -7.46 -4.49
CA ARG A 61 4.30 -7.82 -4.34
C ARG A 61 4.99 -8.08 -5.67
N SER A 62 4.28 -8.72 -6.60
CA SER A 62 4.81 -9.04 -7.93
C SER A 62 4.98 -7.80 -8.80
N TYR A 63 4.03 -6.87 -8.79
CA TYR A 63 4.19 -5.57 -9.45
C TYR A 63 5.33 -4.75 -8.85
N LEU A 64 5.42 -4.68 -7.52
CA LEU A 64 6.51 -3.95 -6.84
C LEU A 64 7.90 -4.53 -7.11
N SER A 65 8.01 -5.84 -7.37
CA SER A 65 9.30 -6.50 -7.67
C SER A 65 9.83 -6.16 -9.06
N VAL A 66 8.94 -5.93 -10.03
CA VAL A 66 9.28 -5.50 -11.39
C VAL A 66 9.28 -3.97 -11.57
N GLY A 67 8.98 -3.22 -10.51
CA GLY A 67 9.01 -1.74 -10.51
C GLY A 67 7.72 -1.07 -10.99
N GLU A 68 6.64 -1.81 -11.18
CA GLU A 68 5.33 -1.30 -11.62
C GLU A 68 4.53 -0.77 -10.43
N VAL A 69 5.00 0.30 -9.80
CA VAL A 69 4.42 0.84 -8.55
C VAL A 69 2.97 1.30 -8.72
N ASP A 70 2.66 1.97 -9.82
CA ASP A 70 1.30 2.48 -10.07
C ASP A 70 0.28 1.36 -10.24
N LYS A 71 0.65 0.23 -10.86
CA LYS A 71 -0.21 -0.96 -10.93
C LYS A 71 -0.39 -1.62 -9.58
N ALA A 72 0.64 -1.64 -8.73
CA ALA A 72 0.50 -2.12 -7.36
C ALA A 72 -0.49 -1.26 -6.55
N ILE A 73 -0.44 0.06 -6.73
CA ILE A 73 -1.40 1.00 -6.13
C ILE A 73 -2.81 0.76 -6.67
N GLU A 74 -2.95 0.61 -7.99
CA GLU A 74 -4.24 0.31 -8.64
C GLU A 74 -4.89 -0.95 -8.05
N VAL A 75 -4.12 -2.02 -7.84
CA VAL A 75 -4.64 -3.24 -7.20
C VAL A 75 -5.15 -2.95 -5.78
N TYR A 76 -4.40 -2.18 -4.99
CA TYR A 76 -4.83 -1.85 -3.63
C TYR A 76 -6.10 -0.98 -3.61
N GLU A 77 -6.09 0.12 -4.37
CA GLU A 77 -7.13 1.15 -4.32
C GLU A 77 -8.40 0.75 -5.09
N ASN A 78 -8.27 0.05 -6.22
CA ASN A 78 -9.38 -0.20 -7.13
C ASN A 78 -9.84 -1.66 -7.17
N VAL A 79 -8.92 -2.63 -7.05
CA VAL A 79 -9.30 -4.06 -7.04
C VAL A 79 -9.78 -4.50 -5.66
N THR A 80 -9.24 -3.91 -4.59
CA THR A 80 -9.72 -4.13 -3.20
C THR A 80 -10.33 -2.89 -2.57
N PRO A 81 -11.42 -2.30 -3.12
CA PRO A 81 -11.88 -0.94 -2.76
C PRO A 81 -12.49 -0.82 -1.35
N TRP A 82 -12.61 -1.92 -0.61
CA TRP A 82 -13.24 -2.01 0.71
C TRP A 82 -12.23 -1.87 1.85
N HIS A 83 -11.24 -1.00 1.68
CA HIS A 83 -10.14 -0.81 2.62
C HIS A 83 -10.54 0.16 3.74
N LYS A 84 -9.94 -0.06 4.92
CA LYS A 84 -10.09 0.82 6.08
C LYS A 84 -9.40 2.17 5.82
N SER A 85 -9.95 3.24 6.40
CA SER A 85 -9.28 4.55 6.40
C SER A 85 -7.93 4.46 7.11
N ARG A 86 -6.99 5.37 6.81
CA ARG A 86 -5.67 5.43 7.47
C ARG A 86 -5.75 5.49 8.99
N TYR A 87 -6.82 6.08 9.52
CA TYR A 87 -7.11 6.10 10.96
C TYR A 87 -7.64 4.75 11.47
N ASP A 88 -8.58 4.13 10.75
CA ASP A 88 -9.22 2.88 11.18
C ASP A 88 -8.31 1.65 11.09
N MET A 89 -7.20 1.75 10.33
CA MET A 89 -6.21 0.67 10.19
C MET A 89 -5.70 0.15 11.53
N LYS A 90 -5.58 1.01 12.56
CA LYS A 90 -5.03 0.63 13.88
C LYS A 90 -6.00 -0.11 14.79
N TRP A 91 -7.32 0.06 14.61
CA TRP A 91 -8.34 -0.47 15.52
C TRP A 91 -9.10 -1.69 14.98
N ASN A 92 -9.37 -1.73 13.67
CA ASN A 92 -10.44 -2.56 13.11
C ASN A 92 -9.95 -3.81 12.37
N ASN A 93 -8.95 -4.52 12.89
CA ASN A 93 -8.32 -5.67 12.21
C ASN A 93 -7.82 -5.34 10.79
N GLY A 94 -7.26 -4.14 10.59
CA GLY A 94 -6.73 -3.65 9.31
C GLY A 94 -5.40 -4.28 8.90
N SER A 95 -5.16 -5.55 9.23
CA SER A 95 -3.85 -6.21 9.01
C SER A 95 -3.46 -6.28 7.53
N TYR A 96 -4.45 -6.47 6.65
CA TYR A 96 -4.26 -6.40 5.20
C TYR A 96 -3.78 -5.01 4.78
N GLU A 97 -4.53 -3.98 5.17
CA GLU A 97 -4.25 -2.58 4.83
C GLU A 97 -2.90 -2.14 5.39
N GLN A 98 -2.59 -2.46 6.66
CA GLN A 98 -1.29 -2.18 7.27
C GLN A 98 -0.14 -2.85 6.50
N THR A 99 -0.33 -4.09 6.05
CA THR A 99 0.68 -4.83 5.31
C THR A 99 0.92 -4.20 3.94
N VAL A 100 -0.16 -3.95 3.19
CA VAL A 100 -0.08 -3.38 1.84
C VAL A 100 0.46 -1.95 1.89
N CYS A 101 -0.08 -1.08 2.75
CA CYS A 101 0.39 0.30 2.90
C CYS A 101 1.87 0.36 3.29
N LYS A 102 2.35 -0.55 4.14
CA LYS A 102 3.78 -0.67 4.48
C LYS A 102 4.64 -1.08 3.28
N LEU A 103 4.14 -1.94 2.39
CA LEU A 103 4.85 -2.31 1.15
C LEU A 103 4.92 -1.13 0.18
N LEU A 104 3.78 -0.47 -0.05
CA LEU A 104 3.67 0.68 -0.96
C LEU A 104 4.56 1.84 -0.50
N ARG A 105 4.43 2.30 0.75
CA ARG A 105 5.24 3.41 1.25
C ARG A 105 6.74 3.10 1.22
N LYS A 106 7.16 1.87 1.54
CA LYS A 106 8.58 1.48 1.44
C LYS A 106 9.11 1.57 0.02
N ARG A 107 8.30 1.16 -0.96
CA ARG A 107 8.69 1.26 -2.37
C ARG A 107 8.74 2.72 -2.82
N LEU A 108 7.74 3.51 -2.49
CA LEU A 108 7.67 4.94 -2.82
C LEU A 108 8.85 5.73 -2.23
N LEU A 109 9.20 5.50 -0.95
CA LEU A 109 10.41 6.05 -0.34
C LEU A 109 11.67 5.67 -1.14
N LYS A 110 11.82 4.39 -1.49
CA LYS A 110 12.97 3.92 -2.27
C LYS A 110 13.07 4.61 -3.63
N ASP A 111 11.94 4.86 -4.28
CA ASP A 111 11.87 5.56 -5.57
C ASP A 111 11.98 7.10 -5.43
N GLY A 112 11.99 7.63 -4.20
CA GLY A 112 12.09 9.07 -3.90
C GLY A 112 10.76 9.83 -3.95
N ASP A 113 9.64 9.11 -4.07
CA ASP A 113 8.27 9.65 -4.14
C ASP A 113 7.71 9.85 -2.72
N TYR A 114 8.31 10.80 -2.00
CA TYR A 114 8.02 11.03 -0.57
C TYR A 114 6.60 11.54 -0.33
N GLU A 115 6.08 12.36 -1.23
CA GLU A 115 4.72 12.90 -1.14
C GLU A 115 3.68 11.79 -1.23
N ARG A 116 3.77 10.89 -2.23
CA ARG A 116 2.84 9.76 -2.33
C ARG A 116 3.06 8.74 -1.23
N ALA A 117 4.27 8.59 -0.70
CA ALA A 117 4.52 7.70 0.43
C ALA A 117 3.67 8.06 1.66
N TRP A 118 3.44 9.36 1.91
CA TRP A 118 2.64 9.86 3.03
C TRP A 118 1.18 9.33 3.00
N GLU A 119 0.60 9.17 1.81
CA GLU A 119 -0.77 8.66 1.63
C GLU A 119 -0.97 7.23 2.17
N TYR A 120 0.11 6.51 2.45
CA TYR A 120 0.08 5.15 2.99
C TYR A 120 0.63 5.04 4.42
N TYR A 121 0.71 6.15 5.17
CA TYR A 121 0.96 6.13 6.61
C TYR A 121 -0.36 6.05 7.41
N PRO A 122 -0.42 5.23 8.47
CA PRO A 122 -1.56 5.25 9.38
C PRO A 122 -1.60 6.58 10.14
N LEU A 123 -2.81 7.02 10.49
CA LEU A 123 -3.04 8.23 11.26
C LEU A 123 -3.50 7.90 12.68
N GLU A 124 -3.06 8.70 13.65
CA GLU A 124 -3.60 8.64 15.00
C GLU A 124 -5.04 9.14 15.07
N TYR A 125 -5.44 10.06 14.20
CA TYR A 125 -6.77 10.67 14.12
C TYR A 125 -7.26 10.82 12.68
N LYS A 126 -8.59 10.77 12.50
CA LYS A 126 -9.21 10.80 11.16
C LYS A 126 -8.92 12.08 10.38
N ASP A 127 -8.97 13.24 11.05
CA ASP A 127 -8.60 14.51 10.43
C ASP A 127 -7.08 14.61 10.39
N GLU A 128 -6.51 14.57 9.19
CA GLU A 128 -5.06 14.64 8.99
C GLU A 128 -4.44 15.86 9.68
N ASN A 129 -5.15 16.98 9.73
CA ASN A 129 -4.69 18.24 10.28
C ASN A 129 -4.91 18.38 11.80
N TYR A 130 -5.43 17.35 12.46
CA TYR A 130 -5.54 17.33 13.90
C TYR A 130 -4.16 17.25 14.55
N PHE A 131 -3.88 18.11 15.54
CA PHE A 131 -2.56 18.26 16.13
C PHE A 131 -1.98 16.95 16.71
N GLU A 132 -2.83 16.03 17.19
CA GLU A 132 -2.35 14.75 17.71
C GLU A 132 -1.86 13.78 16.63
N ASN A 133 -2.07 14.08 15.34
CA ASN A 133 -1.39 13.37 14.23
C ASN A 133 0.09 13.73 14.10
N ALA A 134 0.63 14.61 14.95
CA ALA A 134 2.04 14.97 14.95
C ALA A 134 2.98 13.76 15.09
N GLN A 135 2.58 12.74 15.86
CA GLN A 135 3.32 11.48 15.96
C GLN A 135 3.38 10.73 14.62
N SER A 136 2.24 10.62 13.92
CA SER A 136 2.16 9.97 12.60
C SER A 136 3.01 10.72 11.58
N ARG A 137 2.94 12.06 11.58
CA ARG A 137 3.73 12.91 10.68
C ARG A 137 5.23 12.79 10.97
N TYR A 138 5.63 12.76 12.24
CA TYR A 138 7.02 12.56 12.64
C TYR A 138 7.55 11.18 12.18
N ALA A 139 6.76 10.12 12.34
CA ALA A 139 7.16 8.78 11.90
C ALA A 139 7.43 8.72 10.38
N TYR A 140 6.57 9.37 9.59
CA TYR A 140 6.77 9.55 8.15
C TYR A 140 8.07 10.30 7.84
N LEU A 141 8.27 11.47 8.45
CA LEU A 141 9.46 12.28 8.18
C LEU A 141 10.75 11.56 8.60
N SER A 142 10.73 10.82 9.70
CA SER A 142 11.88 10.03 10.15
C SER A 142 12.24 8.91 9.16
N ASP A 143 11.24 8.24 8.57
CA ASP A 143 11.47 7.25 7.51
C ASP A 143 12.04 7.91 6.23
N VAL A 144 11.54 9.09 5.85
CA VAL A 144 12.10 9.87 4.71
C VAL A 144 13.55 10.28 4.97
N VAL A 145 13.84 10.80 6.17
CA VAL A 145 15.21 11.17 6.57
C VAL A 145 16.13 9.97 6.46
N ALA A 146 15.70 8.80 6.97
CA ALA A 146 16.49 7.57 6.88
C ALA A 146 16.79 7.18 5.42
N ASP A 147 15.78 7.22 4.55
CA ASP A 147 15.94 6.90 3.12
C ASP A 147 16.88 7.89 2.43
N MET A 148 16.68 9.20 2.59
CA MET A 148 17.53 10.23 1.98
C MET A 148 18.99 10.13 2.45
N CYS A 149 19.21 9.93 3.76
CA CYS A 149 20.55 9.78 4.31
C CYS A 149 21.23 8.50 3.81
N SER A 150 20.50 7.40 3.67
CA SER A 150 21.05 6.15 3.08
C SER A 150 21.51 6.32 1.63
N LYS A 151 21.01 7.35 0.93
CA LYS A 151 21.38 7.72 -0.43
C LYS A 151 22.44 8.84 -0.49
N GLY A 152 23.01 9.25 0.65
CA GLY A 152 24.00 10.34 0.71
C GLY A 152 23.42 11.73 0.42
N LYS A 153 22.12 11.94 0.67
CA LYS A 153 21.38 13.17 0.36
C LYS A 153 21.13 14.05 1.59
N GLN A 154 22.05 14.11 2.54
CA GLN A 154 21.89 14.82 3.82
C GLN A 154 21.50 16.30 3.63
N GLU A 155 22.18 17.03 2.75
CA GLU A 155 21.88 18.46 2.51
C GLU A 155 20.54 18.70 1.81
N GLU A 156 20.14 17.79 0.90
CA GLU A 156 18.80 17.81 0.30
C GLU A 156 17.73 17.52 1.36
N CYS A 157 18.03 16.58 2.27
CA CYS A 157 17.16 16.21 3.37
C CYS A 157 16.91 17.38 4.33
N ARG A 158 17.93 18.17 4.68
CA ARG A 158 17.78 19.39 5.50
C ARG A 158 16.81 20.39 4.87
N ARG A 159 16.88 20.59 3.55
CA ARG A 159 15.93 21.48 2.85
C ARG A 159 14.52 20.90 2.84
N PHE A 160 14.40 19.59 2.64
CA PHE A 160 13.11 18.90 2.67
C PHE A 160 12.42 19.06 4.03
N ILE A 161 13.13 18.84 5.15
CA ILE A 161 12.53 18.93 6.48
C ILE A 161 12.01 20.35 6.78
N GLU A 162 12.73 21.41 6.41
CA GLU A 162 12.30 22.79 6.69
C GLU A 162 10.96 23.11 6.00
N ASN A 163 10.72 22.58 4.80
CA ASN A 163 9.42 22.72 4.14
C ASN A 163 8.30 21.98 4.89
N GLN A 164 8.61 20.81 5.45
CA GLN A 164 7.64 19.96 6.15
C GLN A 164 7.29 20.47 7.55
N LEU A 165 8.17 21.26 8.19
CA LEU A 165 7.93 21.83 9.52
C LEU A 165 6.76 22.82 9.56
N SER A 166 6.38 23.40 8.42
CA SER A 166 5.23 24.30 8.30
C SER A 166 3.92 23.68 8.81
N TRP A 167 3.74 22.37 8.64
CA TRP A 167 2.58 21.64 9.16
C TRP A 167 2.55 21.67 10.70
N PHE A 168 3.69 21.42 11.36
CA PHE A 168 3.79 21.45 12.83
C PHE A 168 3.56 22.85 13.39
N VAL A 169 4.10 23.89 12.72
CA VAL A 169 3.82 25.28 13.10
C VAL A 169 2.32 25.57 13.03
N THR A 170 1.69 25.16 11.92
CA THR A 170 0.29 25.46 11.64
C THR A 170 -0.66 24.73 12.57
N TYR A 171 -0.41 23.45 12.85
CA TYR A 171 -1.39 22.60 13.55
C TYR A 171 -0.99 22.25 14.98
N VAL A 172 0.29 22.20 15.33
CA VAL A 172 0.74 21.86 16.69
C VAL A 172 1.05 23.10 17.50
N ASP A 173 1.94 23.96 16.99
CA ASP A 173 2.44 25.11 17.76
C ASP A 173 1.34 26.16 18.00
N SER A 174 0.46 26.36 17.00
CA SER A 174 -0.66 27.30 17.08
C SER A 174 -1.81 26.81 17.98
N SER A 175 -1.93 25.50 18.17
CA SER A 175 -3.01 24.88 18.94
C SER A 175 -2.96 25.27 20.42
N GLN A 176 -4.12 25.33 21.06
CA GLN A 176 -4.30 25.75 22.45
C GLN A 176 -5.11 24.71 23.23
N GLY A 177 -4.78 24.53 24.51
CA GLY A 177 -5.49 23.62 25.43
C GLY A 177 -4.56 22.74 26.24
N GLU A 178 -5.05 22.22 27.36
CA GLU A 178 -4.26 21.43 28.31
C GLU A 178 -3.61 20.20 27.68
N TYR A 179 -4.34 19.48 26.83
CA TYR A 179 -3.83 18.30 26.11
C TYR A 179 -2.78 18.64 25.04
N VAL A 180 -2.76 19.87 24.55
CA VAL A 180 -1.84 20.32 23.50
C VAL A 180 -0.41 20.43 24.02
N GLU A 181 -0.23 20.85 25.28
CA GLU A 181 1.11 21.03 25.86
C GLU A 181 1.89 19.71 25.96
N ASN A 182 1.18 18.60 26.20
CA ASN A 182 1.78 17.26 26.12
C ASN A 182 2.28 16.97 24.70
N VAL A 183 1.50 17.26 23.66
CA VAL A 183 1.92 17.03 22.27
C VAL A 183 3.09 17.94 21.90
N LYS A 184 3.04 19.24 22.23
CA LYS A 184 4.11 20.22 21.96
C LYS A 184 5.45 19.84 22.59
N THR A 185 5.41 19.26 23.79
CA THR A 185 6.61 18.76 24.48
C THR A 185 7.39 17.76 23.63
N TYR A 186 6.70 16.92 22.84
CA TYR A 186 7.33 15.89 22.02
C TYR A 186 7.38 16.22 20.53
N PHE A 187 6.49 17.06 20.04
CA PHE A 187 6.25 17.26 18.61
C PHE A 187 5.96 18.70 18.20
N SER A 188 6.35 19.71 18.99
CA SER A 188 6.43 21.09 18.47
C SER A 188 7.42 21.18 17.30
N SER A 189 7.28 22.18 16.44
CA SER A 189 8.11 22.29 15.23
C SER A 189 9.63 22.31 15.54
N ASN A 190 10.04 23.00 16.61
CA ASN A 190 11.44 23.03 17.04
C ASN A 190 11.92 21.66 17.54
N VAL A 191 11.12 20.96 18.35
CA VAL A 191 11.47 19.63 18.85
C VAL A 191 11.60 18.63 17.70
N VAL A 192 10.70 18.69 16.72
CA VAL A 192 10.76 17.84 15.52
C VAL A 192 11.98 18.18 14.67
N ARG A 193 12.27 19.46 14.45
CA ARG A 193 13.48 19.92 13.74
C ARG A 193 14.74 19.32 14.36
N ASP A 194 14.88 19.45 15.68
CA ASP A 194 16.08 18.99 16.40
C ASP A 194 16.24 17.47 16.31
N LYS A 195 15.15 16.71 16.49
CA LYS A 195 15.16 15.25 16.35
C LYS A 195 15.56 14.80 14.95
N LEU A 196 14.98 15.40 13.91
CA LEU A 196 15.28 15.03 12.52
C LEU A 196 16.69 15.45 12.12
N ASN A 197 17.17 16.63 12.53
CA ASN A 197 18.55 17.04 12.29
C ASN A 197 19.55 16.14 13.01
N ALA A 198 19.29 15.74 14.26
CA ALA A 198 20.13 14.77 14.96
C ALA A 198 20.19 13.41 14.23
N GLN A 199 19.07 12.99 13.61
CA GLN A 199 19.04 11.79 12.76
C GLN A 199 19.90 11.97 11.50
N ILE A 200 19.88 13.13 10.86
CA ILE A 200 20.76 13.44 9.71
C ILE A 200 22.23 13.46 10.15
N ASP A 201 22.55 14.13 11.25
CA ASP A 201 23.92 14.31 11.74
C ASP A 201 24.56 12.99 12.18
N SER A 202 23.76 12.05 12.67
CA SER A 202 24.21 10.69 13.02
C SER A 202 24.39 9.75 11.83
N SER A 203 24.09 10.21 10.61
CA SER A 203 24.21 9.41 9.38
C SER A 203 25.51 9.61 8.60
N TYR A 204 26.38 10.54 9.05
CA TYR A 204 27.70 10.79 8.45
C TYR A 204 28.72 9.69 8.72
#